data_AF-H6R9X9-F1
#
_entry.id   AF-H6R9X9-F1
#
_cell.length_a   1.000
_cell.length_b   1.000
_cell.length_c   1.000
_cell.angle_alpha   90.00
_cell.angle_beta   90.00
_cell.angle_gamma   90.00
#
_symmetry.space_group_name_H-M   'P 1'
#
loop_
_entity.id
_entity.type
_entity.pdbx_description
1 polymer ?
#
loop_
_entity_poly.entity_id
_entity_poly.type
_entity_poly.pdbx_seq_one_letter_code
_entity_poly.pdbx_strand_id
1 'polypeptide(L)'
;MTNTHVQPIVQRLIQAGLIEAAPEGLEFTGGTLGAHALEYTRAGLEVLPLRAQQKIPLSAHGLKDATSDAEQVVAWWRRWPNANIGIRPPAGVVVVDIDPRDGGDTNFAELVGDRGMPETWTAVTGSGGLHIWLRQPGPLRGKLCAGVDLKSRGGYLVVPPSLHPNGATYEWINAAPIAYAPRWLRPLLAPPVRRPAALTNHGRGDRGSGLVRTVATAASGNRNSVLFWAACTAAAEGILPEIRADLAAAAESAGLHAIEVERTIASAERKATP
;
A
#
# COMPACT_ATOMS: atom_id res chain seq x y z
N MET A 1 30.05 14.20 -12.75
CA MET A 1 29.43 15.04 -11.70
C MET A 1 28.75 14.10 -10.73
N THR A 2 29.39 13.85 -9.60
CA THR A 2 29.09 12.77 -8.65
C THR A 2 27.92 13.17 -7.74
N ASN A 3 26.88 12.35 -7.75
CA ASN A 3 25.64 12.56 -7.01
C ASN A 3 25.91 12.41 -5.50
N THR A 4 26.06 13.55 -4.80
CA THR A 4 26.55 13.65 -3.41
C THR A 4 25.39 13.75 -2.39
N HIS A 5 24.13 13.64 -2.83
CA HIS A 5 22.99 14.04 -2.00
C HIS A 5 22.29 12.93 -1.20
N VAL A 6 22.64 11.64 -1.37
CA VAL A 6 21.91 10.54 -0.68
C VAL A 6 22.48 10.23 0.71
N GLN A 7 23.79 10.38 0.92
CA GLN A 7 24.47 10.00 2.17
C GLN A 7 24.03 10.76 3.44
N PRO A 8 23.63 12.05 3.42
CA PRO A 8 23.24 12.74 4.65
C PRO A 8 21.92 12.25 5.27
N ILE A 9 21.05 11.58 4.50
CA ILE A 9 19.64 11.39 4.86
C ILE A 9 19.46 10.25 5.87
N VAL A 10 19.99 9.06 5.56
CA VAL A 10 19.93 7.90 6.47
C VAL A 10 20.62 8.22 7.80
N GLN A 11 21.73 8.95 7.75
CA GLN A 11 22.48 9.35 8.94
C GLN A 11 21.71 10.34 9.82
N ARG A 12 20.94 11.26 9.23
CA ARG A 12 20.02 12.15 9.96
C ARG A 12 18.87 11.39 10.62
N LEU A 13 18.34 10.36 9.96
CA LEU A 13 17.25 9.55 10.51
C LEU A 13 17.69 8.72 11.73
N ILE A 14 18.91 8.20 11.70
CA ILE A 14 19.57 7.54 12.85
C ILE A 14 19.82 8.56 13.97
N GLN A 15 20.39 9.72 13.66
CA GLN A 15 20.68 10.79 14.64
C GLN A 15 19.41 11.31 15.34
N ALA A 16 18.28 11.31 14.65
CA ALA A 16 16.99 11.72 15.20
C ALA A 16 16.26 10.61 15.99
N GLY A 17 16.86 9.41 16.15
CA GLY A 17 16.28 8.30 16.90
C GLY A 17 15.02 7.70 16.24
N LEU A 18 14.85 7.88 14.93
CA LEU A 18 13.62 7.50 14.22
C LEU A 18 13.66 6.07 13.70
N ILE A 19 14.87 5.55 13.54
CA ILE A 19 15.25 4.22 13.12
C ILE A 19 16.58 3.86 13.79
N GLU A 20 16.75 2.59 14.17
CA GLU A 20 17.98 2.13 14.81
C GLU A 20 19.10 1.94 13.77
N ALA A 21 20.32 2.28 14.15
CA ALA A 21 21.50 2.00 13.32
C ALA A 21 21.73 0.48 13.28
N ALA A 22 21.80 -0.09 12.08
CA ALA A 22 22.33 -1.44 11.91
C ALA A 22 23.82 -1.51 12.34
N PRO A 23 24.32 -2.68 12.78
CA PRO A 23 25.71 -2.84 13.23
C PRO A 23 26.72 -2.39 12.17
N GLU A 24 27.79 -1.72 12.62
CA GLU A 24 28.87 -1.18 11.78
C GLU A 24 29.64 -2.29 11.06
N GLY A 25 29.96 -2.09 9.77
CA GLY A 25 30.82 -3.04 9.04
C GLY A 25 30.80 -3.00 7.51
N LEU A 26 30.18 -2.02 6.86
CA LEU A 26 30.21 -1.91 5.40
C LEU A 26 30.49 -0.45 5.02
N GLU A 27 31.62 -0.20 4.38
CA GLU A 27 31.95 1.08 3.75
C GLU A 27 31.36 1.14 2.33
N PHE A 28 30.91 2.33 1.90
CA PHE A 28 30.17 2.54 0.65
C PHE A 28 30.98 3.31 -0.38
N THR A 29 31.40 2.64 -1.45
CA THR A 29 31.87 3.29 -2.67
C THR A 29 31.03 2.83 -3.87
N GLY A 30 30.08 3.65 -4.33
CA GLY A 30 29.47 3.52 -5.67
C GLY A 30 27.93 3.64 -5.76
N GLY A 31 27.44 4.60 -6.57
CA GLY A 31 26.02 4.96 -6.76
C GLY A 31 25.17 3.99 -7.59
N THR A 32 25.08 2.72 -7.18
CA THR A 32 24.20 1.70 -7.80
C THR A 32 22.90 1.52 -6.99
N LEU A 33 21.85 0.98 -7.63
CA LEU A 33 20.58 0.70 -6.93
C LEU A 33 20.75 -0.25 -5.74
N GLY A 34 21.68 -1.22 -5.83
CA GLY A 34 21.97 -2.13 -4.73
C GLY A 34 22.62 -1.47 -3.52
N ALA A 35 23.49 -0.48 -3.75
CA ALA A 35 24.09 0.31 -2.66
C ALA A 35 23.01 1.11 -1.91
N HIS A 36 22.09 1.73 -2.63
CA HIS A 36 20.97 2.45 -2.04
C HIS A 36 19.98 1.53 -1.32
N ALA A 37 19.69 0.34 -1.87
CA ALA A 37 18.87 -0.65 -1.18
C ALA A 37 19.47 -1.02 0.18
N LEU A 38 20.79 -1.17 0.23
CA LEU A 38 21.52 -1.49 1.44
C LEU A 38 21.54 -0.30 2.43
N GLU A 39 21.62 0.95 1.96
CA GLU A 39 21.45 2.14 2.81
C GLU A 39 20.09 2.16 3.51
N TYR A 40 19.00 1.82 2.80
CA TYR A 40 17.67 1.71 3.41
C TYR A 40 17.61 0.61 4.49
N THR A 41 18.28 -0.51 4.28
CA THR A 41 18.30 -1.60 5.28
C THR A 41 19.05 -1.20 6.55
N ARG A 42 20.11 -0.38 6.45
CA ARG A 42 20.79 0.20 7.63
C ARG A 42 19.90 1.14 8.42
N ALA A 43 18.97 1.75 7.73
CA ALA A 43 17.88 2.54 8.25
C ALA A 43 16.75 1.66 8.85
N GLY A 44 16.95 0.35 9.00
CA GLY A 44 15.92 -0.57 9.50
C GLY A 44 14.71 -0.72 8.58
N LEU A 45 14.78 -0.25 7.33
CA LEU A 45 13.69 -0.37 6.37
C LEU A 45 13.76 -1.71 5.66
N GLU A 46 12.60 -2.34 5.52
CA GLU A 46 12.46 -3.60 4.81
C GLU A 46 12.32 -3.32 3.31
N VAL A 47 13.31 -3.77 2.54
CA VAL A 47 13.38 -3.56 1.10
C VAL A 47 13.03 -4.83 0.33
N LEU A 48 12.66 -4.67 -0.94
CA LEU A 48 12.45 -5.77 -1.88
C LEU A 48 12.85 -5.35 -3.31
N PRO A 49 13.39 -6.25 -4.13
CA PRO A 49 13.73 -5.96 -5.51
C PRO A 49 12.46 -5.97 -6.37
N LEU A 50 12.30 -4.94 -7.18
CA LEU A 50 11.24 -4.81 -8.16
C LEU A 50 11.84 -4.86 -9.56
N ARG A 51 11.08 -5.35 -10.53
CA ARG A 51 11.46 -5.31 -11.95
C ARG A 51 11.82 -3.88 -12.34
N ALA A 52 12.91 -3.74 -13.09
CA ALA A 52 13.38 -2.45 -13.58
C ALA A 52 12.23 -1.69 -14.27
N GLN A 53 12.08 -0.39 -13.96
CA GLN A 53 11.03 0.48 -14.50
C GLN A 53 9.59 0.00 -14.25
N GLN A 54 9.38 -0.87 -13.25
CA GLN A 54 8.08 -1.43 -12.92
C GLN A 54 7.88 -1.47 -11.40
N LYS A 55 6.63 -1.68 -10.99
CA LYS A 55 6.22 -1.90 -9.59
C LYS A 55 5.84 -3.37 -9.35
N ILE A 56 6.63 -4.30 -9.91
CA ILE A 56 6.37 -5.74 -9.84
C ILE A 56 7.52 -6.41 -9.09
N PRO A 57 7.29 -7.13 -7.97
CA PRO A 57 8.36 -7.80 -7.25
C PRO A 57 9.06 -8.86 -8.08
N LEU A 58 10.38 -8.98 -7.90
CA LEU A 58 11.21 -10.05 -8.44
C LEU A 58 11.32 -11.23 -7.48
N SER A 59 11.05 -11.01 -6.19
CA SER A 59 11.05 -12.04 -5.14
C SER A 59 9.86 -13.01 -5.29
N ALA A 60 10.05 -14.25 -4.85
CA ALA A 60 9.09 -15.35 -5.07
C ALA A 60 7.74 -15.13 -4.39
N HIS A 61 7.74 -14.57 -3.18
CA HIS A 61 6.53 -14.29 -2.39
C HIS A 61 6.21 -12.78 -2.34
N GLY A 62 6.81 -11.99 -3.23
CA GLY A 62 6.57 -10.56 -3.36
C GLY A 62 6.81 -9.78 -2.07
N LEU A 63 5.81 -9.00 -1.63
CA LEU A 63 5.86 -8.19 -0.40
C LEU A 63 6.27 -8.99 0.85
N LYS A 64 5.91 -10.29 0.91
CA LYS A 64 6.21 -11.13 2.08
C LYS A 64 7.72 -11.33 2.27
N ASP A 65 8.48 -11.27 1.20
CA ASP A 65 9.93 -11.43 1.25
C ASP A 65 10.65 -10.12 1.64
N ALA A 66 9.95 -8.98 1.72
CA ALA A 66 10.60 -7.71 2.07
C ALA A 66 11.37 -7.82 3.40
N THR A 67 12.65 -7.44 3.37
CA THR A 67 13.62 -7.73 4.45
C THR A 67 14.60 -6.58 4.65
N SER A 68 15.13 -6.46 5.87
CA SER A 68 16.27 -5.59 6.20
C SER A 68 17.59 -6.36 6.31
N ASP A 69 17.60 -7.66 5.98
CA ASP A 69 18.82 -8.48 5.97
C ASP A 69 19.76 -8.06 4.83
N ALA A 70 20.91 -7.49 5.23
CA ALA A 70 21.94 -7.00 4.32
C ALA A 70 22.47 -8.09 3.37
N GLU A 71 22.63 -9.33 3.82
CA GLU A 71 23.16 -10.41 2.99
C GLU A 71 22.17 -10.78 1.88
N GLN A 72 20.90 -10.90 2.23
CA GLN A 72 19.82 -11.16 1.28
C GLN A 72 19.69 -10.03 0.25
N VAL A 73 19.81 -8.77 0.69
CA VAL A 73 19.74 -7.60 -0.20
C VAL A 73 20.93 -7.54 -1.15
N VAL A 74 22.15 -7.80 -0.67
CA VAL A 74 23.33 -7.92 -1.54
C VAL A 74 23.14 -9.04 -2.56
N ALA A 75 22.61 -10.20 -2.15
CA ALA A 75 22.35 -11.31 -3.06
C ALA A 75 21.33 -10.94 -4.16
N TRP A 76 20.25 -10.23 -3.81
CA TRP A 76 19.25 -9.77 -4.78
C TRP A 76 19.81 -8.80 -5.80
N TRP A 77 20.58 -7.80 -5.39
CA TRP A 77 21.12 -6.83 -6.35
C TRP A 77 22.36 -7.33 -7.10
N ARG A 78 23.04 -8.38 -6.62
CA ARG A 78 23.98 -9.16 -7.45
C ARG A 78 23.25 -9.92 -8.57
N ARG A 79 22.08 -10.51 -8.26
CA ARG A 79 21.24 -11.24 -9.21
C ARG A 79 20.56 -10.30 -10.21
N TRP A 80 20.09 -9.14 -9.76
CA TRP A 80 19.34 -8.17 -10.54
C TRP A 80 19.89 -6.74 -10.32
N PRO A 81 21.02 -6.38 -10.96
CA PRO A 81 21.69 -5.10 -10.71
C PRO A 81 20.83 -3.86 -11.00
N ASN A 82 19.90 -3.98 -11.94
CA ASN A 82 19.00 -2.90 -12.37
C ASN A 82 17.63 -2.95 -11.70
N ALA A 83 17.44 -3.78 -10.66
CA ALA A 83 16.16 -3.86 -9.96
C ALA A 83 15.82 -2.54 -9.28
N ASN A 84 14.59 -2.08 -9.51
CA ASN A 84 14.02 -0.99 -8.73
C ASN A 84 13.93 -1.40 -7.25
N ILE A 85 13.97 -0.41 -6.37
CA ILE A 85 13.91 -0.59 -4.94
C ILE A 85 12.47 -0.41 -4.48
N GLY A 86 11.90 -1.45 -3.89
CA GLY A 86 10.67 -1.38 -3.13
C GLY A 86 10.97 -1.18 -1.64
N ILE A 87 10.14 -0.42 -0.94
CA ILE A 87 10.12 -0.36 0.54
C ILE A 87 8.74 -0.73 1.05
N ARG A 88 8.70 -1.65 2.02
CA ARG A 88 7.52 -1.89 2.87
C ARG A 88 7.54 -0.86 4.01
N PRO A 89 6.52 0.02 4.12
CA PRO A 89 6.46 0.98 5.21
C PRO A 89 6.53 0.30 6.60
N PRO A 90 7.23 0.89 7.57
CA PRO A 90 7.23 0.40 8.95
C PRO A 90 5.83 0.37 9.56
N ALA A 91 5.65 -0.42 10.62
CA ALA A 91 4.41 -0.39 11.39
C ALA A 91 4.16 1.02 11.97
N GLY A 92 2.92 1.49 11.89
CA GLY A 92 2.54 2.84 12.34
C GLY A 92 3.03 3.98 11.43
N VAL A 93 3.54 3.68 10.23
CA VAL A 93 3.84 4.65 9.17
C VAL A 93 2.83 4.49 8.04
N VAL A 94 2.33 5.63 7.56
CA VAL A 94 1.51 5.74 6.35
C VAL A 94 2.24 6.61 5.34
N VAL A 95 2.10 6.27 4.07
CA VAL A 95 2.55 7.11 2.96
C VAL A 95 1.33 7.59 2.19
N VAL A 96 1.19 8.91 2.06
CA VAL A 96 0.22 9.55 1.18
C VAL A 96 0.84 9.56 -0.22
N ASP A 97 0.31 8.71 -1.10
CA ASP A 97 0.76 8.47 -2.47
C ASP A 97 -0.15 9.26 -3.42
N ILE A 98 0.35 10.41 -3.88
CA ILE A 98 -0.37 11.40 -4.68
C ILE A 98 0.00 11.19 -6.14
N ASP A 99 -0.98 10.82 -6.98
CA ASP A 99 -0.79 10.64 -8.42
C ASP A 99 -1.55 11.71 -9.23
N PRO A 100 -0.84 12.65 -9.90
CA PRO A 100 -1.47 13.72 -10.66
C PRO A 100 -2.26 13.20 -11.87
N ARG A 101 -1.97 11.99 -12.36
CA ARG A 101 -2.69 11.40 -13.51
C ARG A 101 -4.18 11.16 -13.23
N ASP A 102 -4.51 10.99 -11.95
CA ASP A 102 -5.88 10.79 -11.46
C ASP A 102 -6.41 12.05 -10.73
N GLY A 103 -5.79 13.21 -10.96
CA GLY A 103 -6.13 14.49 -10.30
C GLY A 103 -5.74 14.55 -8.82
N GLY A 104 -4.85 13.67 -8.36
CA GLY A 104 -4.47 13.56 -6.95
C GLY A 104 -3.84 14.82 -6.38
N ASP A 105 -3.06 15.54 -7.17
CA ASP A 105 -2.45 16.83 -6.83
C ASP A 105 -3.50 17.89 -6.50
N THR A 106 -4.50 18.06 -7.36
CA THR A 106 -5.60 19.02 -7.17
C THR A 106 -6.48 18.63 -5.99
N ASN A 107 -6.90 17.36 -5.92
CA ASN A 107 -7.74 16.87 -4.83
C ASN A 107 -7.03 16.92 -3.47
N PHE A 108 -5.72 16.67 -3.45
CA PHE A 108 -4.93 16.78 -2.22
C PHE A 108 -4.76 18.24 -1.79
N ALA A 109 -4.48 19.15 -2.73
CA ALA A 109 -4.37 20.57 -2.45
C ALA A 109 -5.68 21.15 -1.87
N GLU A 110 -6.84 20.80 -2.44
CA GLU A 110 -8.14 21.20 -1.92
C GLU A 110 -8.41 20.64 -0.51
N LEU A 111 -8.06 19.37 -0.28
CA LEU A 111 -8.21 18.73 1.03
C LEU A 111 -7.39 19.46 2.12
N VAL A 112 -6.13 19.77 1.79
CA VAL A 112 -5.21 20.48 2.70
C VAL A 112 -5.72 21.90 2.94
N GLY A 113 -6.07 22.64 1.87
CA GLY A 113 -6.41 24.05 1.94
C GLY A 113 -5.33 24.86 2.67
N ASP A 114 -5.74 25.75 3.56
CA ASP A 114 -4.81 26.60 4.34
C ASP A 114 -4.24 25.90 5.59
N ARG A 115 -4.54 24.60 5.81
CA ARG A 115 -4.13 23.89 7.03
C ARG A 115 -2.66 23.48 7.04
N GLY A 116 -2.02 23.48 5.87
CA GLY A 116 -0.62 23.11 5.69
C GLY A 116 -0.31 21.62 5.96
N MET A 117 0.92 21.24 5.60
CA MET A 117 1.51 19.93 5.86
C MET A 117 2.82 20.10 6.62
N PRO A 118 3.15 19.20 7.56
CA PRO A 118 4.43 19.24 8.24
C PRO A 118 5.57 18.98 7.25
N GLU A 119 6.72 19.59 7.51
CA GLU A 119 7.96 19.17 6.87
C GLU A 119 8.24 17.72 7.27
N THR A 120 8.35 16.83 6.28
CA THR A 120 8.48 15.38 6.52
C THR A 120 9.15 14.72 5.32
N TRP A 121 9.61 13.48 5.51
CA TRP A 121 10.24 12.70 4.47
C TRP A 121 9.36 12.58 3.23
N THR A 122 9.82 13.13 2.11
CA THR A 122 9.01 13.28 0.89
C THR A 122 9.82 12.99 -0.36
N ALA A 123 9.27 12.15 -1.23
CA ALA A 123 9.82 11.90 -2.56
C ALA A 123 8.87 12.44 -3.63
N VAL A 124 9.45 12.91 -4.74
CA VAL A 124 8.75 13.07 -6.01
C VAL A 124 8.78 11.75 -6.77
N THR A 125 7.66 11.40 -7.40
CA THR A 125 7.56 10.22 -8.25
C THR A 125 7.95 10.57 -9.69
N GLY A 126 8.32 9.58 -10.49
CA GLY A 126 8.61 9.83 -11.92
C GLY A 126 7.39 10.27 -12.74
N SER A 127 6.16 10.24 -12.19
CA SER A 127 4.97 10.82 -12.81
C SER A 127 4.70 12.27 -12.39
N GLY A 128 5.58 12.88 -11.58
CA GLY A 128 5.38 14.23 -11.02
C GLY A 128 4.51 14.27 -9.76
N GLY A 129 4.13 13.11 -9.23
CA GLY A 129 3.40 12.97 -7.97
C GLY A 129 4.31 12.99 -6.74
N LEU A 130 3.74 12.72 -5.57
CA LEU A 130 4.47 12.74 -4.30
C LEU A 130 4.22 11.50 -3.45
N HIS A 131 5.25 11.05 -2.75
CA HIS A 131 5.14 10.15 -1.61
C HIS A 131 5.45 10.93 -0.33
N ILE A 132 4.43 11.26 0.47
CA ILE A 132 4.59 11.97 1.76
C ILE A 132 4.49 10.96 2.90
N TRP A 133 5.57 10.76 3.65
CA TRP A 133 5.63 9.78 4.73
C TRP A 133 5.24 10.41 6.07
N LEU A 134 4.35 9.76 6.82
CA LEU A 134 3.84 10.24 8.10
C LEU A 134 3.72 9.11 9.13
N ARG A 135 3.95 9.42 10.40
CA ARG A 135 3.59 8.54 11.52
C ARG A 135 2.10 8.63 11.78
N GLN A 136 1.41 7.50 11.63
CA GLN A 136 0.00 7.31 11.93
C GLN A 136 -0.22 5.86 12.42
N PRO A 137 -0.15 5.63 13.73
CA PRO A 137 -0.52 4.35 14.32
C PRO A 137 -2.01 4.04 14.12
N GLY A 138 -2.34 2.75 14.08
CA GLY A 138 -3.72 2.27 14.01
C GLY A 138 -4.17 1.90 12.59
N PRO A 139 -5.44 1.50 12.44
CA PRO A 139 -5.98 1.08 11.16
C PRO A 139 -6.11 2.27 10.21
N LEU A 140 -5.91 2.00 8.93
CA LEU A 140 -5.96 2.99 7.85
C LEU A 140 -6.97 2.57 6.79
N ARG A 141 -7.64 3.54 6.16
CA ARG A 141 -8.34 3.30 4.90
C ARG A 141 -7.35 3.13 3.74
N GLY A 142 -7.80 2.62 2.60
CA GLY A 142 -6.93 2.42 1.44
C GLY A 142 -6.69 3.66 0.56
N LYS A 143 -7.68 4.57 0.49
CA LYS A 143 -7.66 5.76 -0.36
C LYS A 143 -8.19 6.96 0.41
N LEU A 144 -7.48 8.09 0.36
CA LEU A 144 -7.84 9.33 1.05
C LEU A 144 -8.91 10.10 0.25
N CYS A 145 -8.64 10.31 -1.04
CA CYS A 145 -9.54 10.88 -2.03
C CYS A 145 -9.16 10.39 -3.44
N ALA A 146 -9.85 10.83 -4.49
CA ALA A 146 -9.48 10.47 -5.87
C ALA A 146 -8.04 10.88 -6.18
N GLY A 147 -7.27 9.98 -6.81
CA GLY A 147 -5.84 10.16 -7.06
C GLY A 147 -4.91 10.16 -5.84
N VAL A 148 -5.40 9.90 -4.63
CA VAL A 148 -4.57 9.89 -3.40
C VAL A 148 -4.75 8.60 -2.62
N ASP A 149 -3.80 7.68 -2.78
CA ASP A 149 -3.77 6.41 -2.06
C ASP A 149 -3.05 6.52 -0.71
N LEU A 150 -3.45 5.67 0.24
CA LEU A 150 -2.74 5.48 1.50
C LEU A 150 -2.03 4.13 1.48
N LYS A 151 -0.69 4.16 1.53
CA LYS A 151 0.13 2.95 1.61
C LYS A 151 0.65 2.75 3.03
N SER A 152 0.65 1.52 3.48
CA SER A 152 1.12 1.12 4.82
C SER A 152 1.85 -0.21 4.73
N ARG A 153 2.20 -0.81 5.87
CA ARG A 153 2.90 -2.11 5.96
C ARG A 153 2.22 -3.24 5.16
N GLY A 154 0.92 -3.15 4.87
CA GLY A 154 0.21 -4.09 4.00
C GLY A 154 0.54 -3.97 2.51
N GLY A 155 1.42 -3.04 2.12
CA GLY A 155 1.86 -2.80 0.75
C GLY A 155 3.32 -2.35 0.69
N TYR A 156 3.73 -1.86 -0.47
CA TYR A 156 5.05 -1.30 -0.71
C TYR A 156 5.00 -0.15 -1.72
N LEU A 157 6.05 0.66 -1.72
CA LEU A 157 6.26 1.76 -2.66
C LEU A 157 7.56 1.56 -3.43
N VAL A 158 7.60 2.07 -4.66
CA VAL A 158 8.87 2.28 -5.37
C VAL A 158 9.53 3.52 -4.78
N VAL A 159 10.83 3.47 -4.50
CA VAL A 159 11.53 4.59 -3.85
C VAL A 159 12.76 5.04 -4.65
N PRO A 160 13.25 6.27 -4.42
CA PRO A 160 14.49 6.75 -5.04
C PRO A 160 15.69 5.80 -4.83
N PRO A 161 16.66 5.76 -5.76
CA PRO A 161 16.68 6.43 -7.06
C PRO A 161 16.11 5.54 -8.19
N SER A 162 15.09 4.72 -7.89
CA SER A 162 14.47 3.83 -8.88
C SER A 162 13.92 4.58 -10.10
N LEU A 163 13.71 3.85 -11.20
CA LEU A 163 13.15 4.40 -12.43
C LEU A 163 11.65 4.13 -12.52
N HIS A 164 10.90 5.12 -12.94
CA HIS A 164 9.48 4.99 -13.31
C HIS A 164 9.36 4.40 -14.73
N PRO A 165 8.21 3.79 -15.12
CA PRO A 165 7.98 3.27 -16.48
C PRO A 165 8.24 4.24 -17.64
N ASN A 166 8.20 5.55 -17.39
CA ASN A 166 8.50 6.59 -18.40
C ASN A 166 10.00 6.96 -18.47
N GLY A 167 10.86 6.29 -17.70
CA GLY A 167 12.29 6.56 -17.62
C GLY A 167 12.69 7.66 -16.62
N ALA A 168 11.74 8.38 -16.04
CA ALA A 168 12.02 9.39 -15.02
C ALA A 168 12.43 8.75 -13.68
N THR A 169 13.28 9.42 -12.92
CA THR A 169 13.76 8.99 -11.61
C THR A 169 12.78 9.36 -10.50
N TYR A 170 12.62 8.47 -9.52
CA TYR A 170 12.10 8.85 -8.21
C TYR A 170 13.18 9.61 -7.46
N GLU A 171 12.86 10.72 -6.81
CA GLU A 171 13.85 11.56 -6.10
C GLU A 171 13.36 11.99 -4.72
N TRP A 172 14.25 11.99 -3.72
CA TRP A 172 13.95 12.56 -2.41
C TRP A 172 14.08 14.08 -2.50
N ILE A 173 12.97 14.79 -2.26
CA ILE A 173 12.94 16.26 -2.25
C ILE A 173 12.94 16.82 -0.83
N ASN A 174 12.65 15.98 0.16
CA ASN A 174 12.74 16.33 1.57
C ASN A 174 13.25 15.15 2.39
N ALA A 175 14.27 15.40 3.21
CA ALA A 175 14.96 14.44 4.06
C ALA A 175 14.62 14.60 5.56
N ALA A 176 13.65 15.45 5.90
CA ALA A 176 13.24 15.66 7.28
C ALA A 176 12.75 14.35 7.94
N PRO A 177 12.89 14.23 9.27
CA PRO A 177 12.22 13.21 10.07
C PRO A 177 10.78 12.90 9.62
N ILE A 178 10.40 11.62 9.62
CA ILE A 178 8.99 11.24 9.41
C ILE A 178 8.15 11.84 10.54
N ALA A 179 7.40 12.89 10.22
CA ALA A 179 6.57 13.63 11.16
C ALA A 179 5.27 12.87 11.47
N TYR A 180 4.65 13.17 12.61
CA TYR A 180 3.29 12.69 12.87
C TYR A 180 2.29 13.32 11.89
N ALA A 181 1.30 12.53 11.47
CA ALA A 181 0.18 13.06 10.70
C ALA A 181 -0.45 14.24 11.48
N PRO A 182 -0.69 15.39 10.82
CA PRO A 182 -1.24 16.56 11.47
C PRO A 182 -2.65 16.25 12.00
N ARG A 183 -3.05 16.88 13.12
CA ARG A 183 -4.28 16.54 13.85
C ARG A 183 -5.52 16.55 12.96
N TRP A 184 -5.58 17.47 12.00
CA TRP A 184 -6.68 17.60 11.05
C TRP A 184 -6.78 16.41 10.07
N LEU A 185 -5.65 15.80 9.71
CA LEU A 185 -5.58 14.70 8.73
C LEU A 185 -5.89 13.35 9.37
N ARG A 186 -5.50 13.12 10.63
CA ARG A 186 -5.72 11.86 11.36
C ARG A 186 -7.13 11.26 11.23
N PRO A 187 -8.24 12.01 11.43
CA PRO A 187 -9.59 11.43 11.28
C PRO A 187 -9.91 11.01 9.84
N LEU A 188 -9.26 11.61 8.84
CA LEU A 188 -9.47 11.29 7.42
C LEU A 188 -8.72 10.02 6.98
N LEU A 189 -7.63 9.68 7.69
CA LEU A 189 -6.81 8.49 7.45
C LEU A 189 -7.43 7.21 8.01
N ALA A 190 -8.22 7.34 9.09
CA ALA A 190 -8.87 6.22 9.73
C ALA A 190 -9.89 5.55 8.77
N PRO A 191 -10.10 4.23 8.86
CA PRO A 191 -11.21 3.60 8.17
C PRO A 191 -12.53 4.23 8.62
N PRO A 192 -13.53 4.32 7.73
CA PRO A 192 -14.86 4.75 8.14
C PRO A 192 -15.35 3.84 9.28
N VAL A 193 -15.86 4.44 10.35
CA VAL A 193 -16.46 3.69 11.45
C VAL A 193 -17.59 2.87 10.84
N ARG A 194 -17.41 1.54 10.81
CA ARG A 194 -18.50 0.63 10.49
C ARG A 194 -19.51 0.80 11.62
N ARG A 195 -20.58 1.57 11.39
CA ARG A 195 -21.76 1.43 12.25
C ARG A 195 -22.14 -0.05 12.17
N PRO A 196 -22.25 -0.78 13.29
CA PRO A 196 -22.91 -2.07 13.26
C PRO A 196 -24.21 -1.84 12.50
N ALA A 197 -24.44 -2.60 11.44
CA ALA A 197 -25.75 -2.60 10.81
C ALA A 197 -26.73 -2.81 11.96
N ALA A 198 -27.67 -1.88 12.14
CA ALA A 198 -28.76 -2.13 13.06
C ALA A 198 -29.28 -3.52 12.67
N LEU A 199 -29.31 -4.45 13.63
CA LEU A 199 -29.90 -5.76 13.43
C LEU A 199 -31.36 -5.50 13.06
N THR A 200 -31.62 -5.34 11.77
CA THR A 200 -32.97 -5.33 11.25
C THR A 200 -33.40 -6.76 11.43
N ASN A 201 -34.27 -6.95 12.42
CA ASN A 201 -34.93 -8.22 12.69
C ASN A 201 -35.84 -8.49 11.48
N HIS A 202 -35.24 -8.94 10.37
CA HIS A 202 -35.98 -9.39 9.22
C HIS A 202 -36.58 -10.73 9.59
N GLY A 203 -37.90 -10.80 9.47
CA GLY A 203 -38.67 -12.00 9.72
C GLY A 203 -38.05 -13.21 9.01
N ARG A 204 -38.37 -14.38 9.55
CA ARG A 204 -37.78 -15.71 9.35
C ARG A 204 -37.78 -16.28 7.91
N GLY A 205 -37.84 -15.47 6.86
CA GLY A 205 -38.11 -15.90 5.49
C GLY A 205 -37.07 -15.59 4.42
N ASP A 206 -35.99 -14.84 4.70
CA ASP A 206 -35.08 -14.44 3.61
C ASP A 206 -33.64 -14.13 4.10
N ARG A 207 -32.94 -15.16 4.58
CA ARG A 207 -31.53 -15.02 5.00
C ARG A 207 -30.65 -14.84 3.76
N GLY A 208 -30.06 -13.66 3.60
CA GLY A 208 -29.01 -13.39 2.60
C GLY A 208 -29.42 -12.63 1.34
N SER A 209 -30.70 -12.35 1.09
CA SER A 209 -31.12 -11.58 -0.11
C SER A 209 -30.54 -10.18 -0.18
N GLY A 210 -30.28 -9.54 0.96
CA GLY A 210 -29.59 -8.27 1.03
C GLY A 210 -28.20 -8.34 0.38
N LEU A 211 -27.44 -9.40 0.68
CA LEU A 211 -26.10 -9.62 0.13
C LEU A 211 -26.17 -9.87 -1.38
N VAL A 212 -27.09 -10.72 -1.83
CA VAL A 212 -27.31 -11.04 -3.25
C VAL A 212 -27.66 -9.78 -4.04
N ARG A 213 -28.61 -8.98 -3.53
CA ARG A 213 -29.00 -7.71 -4.18
C ARG A 213 -27.83 -6.74 -4.28
N THR A 214 -27.03 -6.60 -3.23
CA THR A 214 -25.85 -5.71 -3.23
C THR A 214 -24.81 -6.14 -4.27
N VAL A 215 -24.59 -7.45 -4.46
CA VAL A 215 -23.71 -7.96 -5.52
C VAL A 215 -24.28 -7.66 -6.91
N ALA A 216 -25.59 -7.91 -7.11
CA ALA A 216 -26.24 -7.70 -8.40
C ALA A 216 -26.18 -6.24 -8.88
N THR A 217 -26.24 -5.27 -7.95
CA THR A 217 -26.22 -3.84 -8.27
C THR A 217 -24.82 -3.21 -8.24
N ALA A 218 -23.75 -4.01 -8.18
CA ALA A 218 -22.39 -3.49 -8.02
C ALA A 218 -21.89 -2.76 -9.29
N ALA A 219 -21.39 -1.53 -9.10
CA ALA A 219 -20.84 -0.72 -10.17
C ALA A 219 -19.57 -1.35 -10.79
N SER A 220 -19.36 -1.10 -12.09
CA SER A 220 -18.15 -1.53 -12.81
C SER A 220 -16.87 -1.07 -12.09
N GLY A 221 -15.88 -1.95 -11.98
CA GLY A 221 -14.63 -1.70 -11.23
C GLY A 221 -14.67 -2.06 -9.73
N ASN A 222 -15.85 -2.30 -9.13
CA ASN A 222 -15.97 -2.69 -7.72
C ASN A 222 -16.64 -4.06 -7.49
N ARG A 223 -17.12 -4.71 -8.55
CA ARG A 223 -17.92 -5.95 -8.49
C ARG A 223 -17.22 -7.08 -7.72
N ASN A 224 -15.95 -7.34 -8.01
CA ASN A 224 -15.20 -8.41 -7.37
C ASN A 224 -14.99 -8.14 -5.86
N SER A 225 -14.66 -6.90 -5.49
CA SER A 225 -14.54 -6.49 -4.08
C SER A 225 -15.87 -6.63 -3.32
N VAL A 226 -17.00 -6.29 -3.96
CA VAL A 226 -18.34 -6.43 -3.37
C VAL A 226 -18.71 -7.91 -3.21
N LEU A 227 -18.45 -8.75 -4.21
CA LEU A 227 -18.64 -10.20 -4.13
C LEU A 227 -17.81 -10.82 -2.99
N PHE A 228 -16.53 -10.45 -2.88
CA PHE A 228 -15.65 -10.94 -1.83
C PHE A 228 -16.17 -10.57 -0.43
N TRP A 229 -16.62 -9.32 -0.26
CA TRP A 229 -17.23 -8.88 0.99
C TRP A 229 -18.52 -9.64 1.32
N ALA A 230 -19.40 -9.82 0.34
CA ALA A 230 -20.67 -10.53 0.53
C ALA A 230 -20.43 -12.00 0.92
N ALA A 231 -19.50 -12.67 0.25
CA ALA A 231 -19.14 -14.06 0.56
C ALA A 231 -18.48 -14.18 1.95
N CYS A 232 -17.59 -13.26 2.34
CA CYS A 232 -17.02 -13.26 3.70
C CYS A 232 -18.09 -13.05 4.78
N THR A 233 -19.05 -12.17 4.52
CA THR A 233 -20.15 -11.86 5.45
C THR A 233 -21.06 -13.07 5.60
N ALA A 234 -21.45 -13.68 4.49
CA ALA A 234 -22.25 -14.91 4.48
C ALA A 234 -21.55 -16.09 5.17
N ALA A 235 -20.23 -16.21 5.02
CA ALA A 235 -19.45 -17.26 5.67
C ALA A 235 -19.39 -17.06 7.19
N ALA A 236 -19.19 -15.82 7.65
CA ALA A 236 -19.20 -15.49 9.07
C ALA A 236 -20.57 -15.71 9.72
N GLU A 237 -21.65 -15.53 8.95
CA GLU A 237 -23.03 -15.81 9.39
C GLU A 237 -23.43 -17.29 9.24
N GLY A 238 -22.56 -18.14 8.68
CA GLY A 238 -22.83 -19.56 8.45
C GLY A 238 -23.87 -19.84 7.35
N ILE A 239 -24.24 -18.84 6.55
CA ILE A 239 -25.26 -18.94 5.49
C ILE A 239 -24.66 -19.06 4.09
N LEU A 240 -23.34 -18.96 3.93
CA LEU A 240 -22.69 -19.02 2.61
C LEU A 240 -23.05 -20.28 1.81
N PRO A 241 -23.10 -21.50 2.38
CA PRO A 241 -23.53 -22.68 1.62
C PRO A 241 -24.95 -22.55 1.05
N GLU A 242 -25.84 -21.83 1.74
CA GLU A 242 -27.25 -21.65 1.35
C GLU A 242 -27.38 -20.65 0.19
N ILE A 243 -26.58 -19.57 0.18
CA ILE A 243 -26.71 -18.47 -0.79
C ILE A 243 -25.59 -18.42 -1.85
N ARG A 244 -24.70 -19.42 -1.87
CA ARG A 244 -23.53 -19.46 -2.76
C ARG A 244 -23.90 -19.29 -4.23
N ALA A 245 -24.91 -20.04 -4.67
CA ALA A 245 -25.38 -20.02 -6.07
C ALA A 245 -25.97 -18.66 -6.43
N ASP A 246 -26.74 -18.05 -5.53
CA ASP A 246 -27.36 -16.75 -5.75
C ASP A 246 -26.32 -15.62 -5.80
N LEU A 247 -25.29 -15.68 -4.95
CA LEU A 247 -24.15 -14.75 -5.02
C LEU A 247 -23.39 -14.88 -6.34
N ALA A 248 -23.20 -16.12 -6.83
CA ALA A 248 -22.53 -16.35 -8.11
C ALA A 248 -23.36 -15.81 -9.28
N ALA A 249 -24.65 -16.13 -9.33
CA ALA A 249 -25.56 -15.64 -10.37
C ALA A 249 -25.68 -14.10 -10.38
N ALA A 250 -25.73 -13.48 -9.20
CA ALA A 250 -25.73 -12.02 -9.06
C ALA A 250 -24.43 -11.39 -9.58
N ALA A 251 -23.29 -12.00 -9.29
CA ALA A 251 -21.99 -11.53 -9.73
C ALA A 251 -21.80 -11.65 -11.25
N GLU A 252 -22.25 -12.75 -11.84
CA GLU A 252 -22.26 -12.94 -13.29
C GLU A 252 -23.21 -11.95 -13.98
N SER A 253 -24.40 -11.73 -13.42
CA SER A 253 -25.35 -10.72 -13.91
C SER A 253 -24.79 -9.30 -13.83
N ALA A 254 -23.98 -9.02 -12.80
CA ALA A 254 -23.24 -7.77 -12.69
C ALA A 254 -22.06 -7.69 -13.68
N GLY A 255 -21.73 -8.76 -14.41
CA GLY A 255 -20.71 -8.76 -15.47
C GLY A 255 -19.33 -9.27 -15.04
N LEU A 256 -19.26 -10.10 -13.98
CA LEU A 256 -18.04 -10.86 -13.65
C LEU A 256 -18.00 -12.18 -14.43
N HIS A 257 -16.79 -12.64 -14.79
CA HIS A 257 -16.62 -13.93 -15.46
C HIS A 257 -16.74 -15.08 -14.45
N ALA A 258 -17.40 -16.19 -14.79
CA ALA A 258 -17.66 -17.32 -13.88
C ALA A 258 -16.41 -17.82 -13.14
N ILE A 259 -15.27 -17.92 -13.83
CA ILE A 259 -13.98 -18.32 -13.22
C ILE A 259 -13.52 -17.32 -12.14
N GLU A 260 -13.74 -16.02 -12.34
CA GLU A 260 -13.42 -14.98 -11.37
C GLU A 260 -14.34 -15.05 -10.15
N VAL A 261 -15.64 -15.26 -10.38
CA VAL A 261 -16.66 -15.43 -9.34
C VAL A 261 -16.31 -16.58 -8.41
N GLU A 262 -16.04 -17.77 -8.97
CA GLU A 262 -15.69 -18.96 -8.20
C GLU A 262 -14.41 -18.79 -7.39
N ARG A 263 -13.38 -18.17 -7.97
CA ARG A 263 -12.13 -17.86 -7.26
C ARG A 263 -12.35 -16.93 -6.08
N THR A 264 -13.22 -15.93 -6.25
CA THR A 264 -13.52 -14.94 -5.21
C THR A 264 -14.30 -15.55 -4.06
N ILE A 265 -15.33 -16.36 -4.34
CA ILE A 265 -16.10 -17.07 -3.31
C ILE A 265 -15.21 -18.06 -2.55
N ALA A 266 -14.41 -18.87 -3.26
CA ALA A 266 -13.48 -19.81 -2.63
C ALA A 266 -12.40 -19.11 -1.79
N SER A 267 -11.99 -17.89 -2.20
CA SER A 267 -11.06 -17.06 -1.41
C SER A 267 -11.69 -16.59 -0.10
N ALA A 268 -12.98 -16.25 -0.11
CA ALA A 268 -13.71 -15.86 1.10
C ALA A 268 -13.91 -17.04 2.06
N GLU A 269 -14.24 -18.24 1.55
CA GLU A 269 -14.39 -19.47 2.34
C GLU A 269 -13.10 -19.83 3.10
N ARG A 270 -11.96 -19.79 2.40
CA ARG A 270 -10.64 -20.04 3.01
C ARG A 270 -10.29 -19.03 4.10
N LYS A 271 -10.80 -17.81 4.01
CA LYS A 271 -10.56 -16.76 4.99
C LYS A 271 -11.46 -16.88 6.23
N ALA A 272 -12.63 -17.50 6.08
CA ALA A 272 -13.60 -17.68 7.15
C ALA A 272 -13.37 -18.98 7.96
N THR A 273 -12.61 -19.92 7.43
CA THR A 273 -12.21 -21.15 8.14
C THR A 273 -11.00 -20.84 9.04
N PRO A 274 -11.04 -21.12 10.36
CA PRO A 274 -9.93 -20.89 11.29
C PRO A 274 -8.64 -21.63 10.91
#